data_AF-A0A3D5P8Z4-F1
#
_entry.id   AF-A0A3D5P8Z4-F1
#
_cell.length_a   1.000
_cell.length_b   1.000
_cell.length_c   1.000
_cell.angle_alpha   90.00
_cell.angle_beta   90.00
_cell.angle_gamma   90.00
#
_symmetry.space_group_name_H-M   'P 1'
#
loop_
_entity.id
_entity.type
_entity.pdbx_description
1 polymer ?
#
loop_
_entity_poly.entity_id
_entity_poly.type
_entity_poly.pdbx_seq_one_letter_code
_entity_poly.pdbx_strand_id
1 'polypeptide(L)' 'MSYGLQVEVWGDYALFTRPELKSERMSYEIITPSAARGLIESIYWHPGLRIIIDRIYLLKKFGEE' A
#
# COMPACT_ATOMS: atom_id res chain seq x y z
N MET A 1 9.81 -12.53 -17.66
CA MET A 1 9.61 -11.62 -16.50
C MET A 1 9.53 -10.21 -17.03
N SER A 2 8.49 -9.46 -16.68
CA SER A 2 8.45 -8.02 -16.97
C SER A 2 9.55 -7.31 -16.19
N TYR A 3 9.98 -6.14 -16.67
CA TYR A 3 10.81 -5.25 -15.85
C TYR A 3 10.08 -4.90 -14.55
N GLY A 4 10.80 -4.88 -13.43
CA GLY A 4 10.26 -4.47 -12.14
C GLY A 4 9.88 -2.99 -12.15
N LEU A 5 8.82 -2.64 -11.42
CA LEU A 5 8.39 -1.27 -11.19
C LEU A 5 8.75 -0.87 -9.75
N GLN A 6 9.27 0.33 -9.57
CA GLN A 6 9.47 0.94 -8.25
C GLN A 6 8.73 2.26 -8.21
N VAL A 7 7.89 2.45 -7.18
CA VAL A 7 7.09 3.66 -6.99
C VAL A 7 7.31 4.15 -5.57
N GLU A 8 7.60 5.43 -5.43
CA GLU A 8 7.59 6.13 -4.15
C GLU A 8 6.21 6.75 -3.93
N VAL A 9 5.66 6.57 -2.72
CA VAL A 9 4.33 7.03 -2.35
C VAL A 9 4.40 7.68 -0.98
N TRP A 10 3.77 8.85 -0.83
CA TRP A 10 3.65 9.58 0.42
C TRP A 10 2.29 10.30 0.50
N GLY A 11 1.94 10.74 1.70
CA GLY A 11 0.78 11.56 1.97
C GLY A 11 0.80 12.01 3.43
N ASP A 12 0.05 13.08 3.74
CA ASP A 12 0.00 13.62 5.10
C ASP A 12 -0.67 12.65 6.08
N TYR A 13 -1.59 11.83 5.59
CA TYR A 13 -2.30 10.81 6.36
C TYR A 13 -2.50 9.53 5.55
N ALA A 14 -2.55 8.39 6.24
CA ALA A 14 -2.94 7.10 5.70
C ALA A 14 -3.78 6.31 6.71
N LEU A 15 -4.73 5.50 6.23
CA LEU A 15 -5.56 4.64 7.08
C LEU A 15 -5.71 3.25 6.46
N PHE A 16 -4.83 2.33 6.84
CA PHE A 16 -4.87 0.92 6.48
C PHE A 16 -5.67 0.16 7.54
N THR A 17 -6.99 0.18 7.43
CA THR A 17 -7.90 -0.28 8.50
C THR A 17 -7.63 -1.73 8.93
N ARG A 18 -7.41 -1.93 10.23
CA ARG A 18 -7.34 -3.24 10.88
C ARG A 18 -8.74 -3.87 10.96
N PRO A 19 -8.99 -5.04 10.34
CA PRO A 19 -10.32 -5.66 10.29
C PRO A 19 -10.80 -6.19 11.65
N GLU A 20 -9.89 -6.38 12.61
CA GLU A 20 -10.22 -6.87 13.96
C GLU A 20 -10.96 -5.82 14.79
N LEU A 21 -10.78 -4.53 14.47
CA LEU A 21 -11.35 -3.40 15.19
C LEU A 21 -12.55 -2.85 14.41
N LYS A 22 -13.76 -3.23 14.83
CA LYS A 22 -15.01 -2.86 14.13
C LYS A 22 -15.60 -1.52 14.56
N SER A 23 -15.38 -1.11 15.81
CA SER A 23 -15.97 0.11 16.37
C SER A 23 -15.19 1.35 15.96
N GLU A 24 -13.88 1.34 16.20
CA GLU A 24 -12.98 2.45 15.89
C GLU A 24 -11.95 2.02 14.87
N ARG A 25 -11.72 2.88 13.88
CA ARG A 25 -10.77 2.59 12.79
C ARG A 25 -9.36 2.90 13.27
N MET A 26 -8.52 1.87 13.25
CA MET A 26 -7.09 1.99 13.51
C MET A 26 -6.31 1.51 12.28
N SER A 27 -5.23 2.21 11.95
CA SER A 27 -4.35 1.83 10.85
C SER A 27 -3.38 0.72 11.26
N TYR A 28 -2.99 -0.13 10.31
CA TYR A 28 -1.69 -0.79 10.36
C TYR A 28 -0.55 0.25 10.29
N GLU A 29 0.60 -0.11 10.84
CA GLU A 29 1.79 0.77 10.89
C GLU A 29 2.42 0.96 9.51
N ILE A 30 2.19 0.01 8.60
CA ILE A 30 2.68 0.03 7.22
C ILE A 30 1.54 -0.27 6.24
N ILE A 31 1.72 0.13 4.98
CA ILE A 31 0.80 -0.21 3.89
C ILE A 31 0.70 -1.72 3.72
N THR A 32 -0.53 -2.23 3.54
CA THR A 32 -0.76 -3.66 3.29
C THR A 32 -0.48 -3.98 1.81
N PRO A 33 -0.04 -5.22 1.47
CA PRO A 33 0.18 -5.61 0.07
C PRO A 33 -1.07 -5.44 -0.81
N SER A 34 -2.27 -5.63 -0.25
CA SER A 34 -3.53 -5.40 -0.95
C SER A 34 -3.76 -3.93 -1.28
N ALA A 35 -3.47 -3.02 -0.33
CA ALA A 35 -3.54 -1.59 -0.57
C ALA A 35 -2.47 -1.11 -1.57
N ALA A 36 -1.24 -1.62 -1.47
CA ALA A 36 -0.17 -1.33 -2.42
C ALA A 36 -0.53 -1.78 -3.84
N ARG A 37 -1.12 -2.98 -3.99
CA ARG A 37 -1.65 -3.44 -5.28
C ARG A 37 -2.72 -2.49 -5.82
N GLY A 38 -3.70 -2.14 -5.00
CA GLY A 38 -4.77 -1.21 -5.40
C GLY A 38 -4.25 0.16 -5.83
N LEU A 39 -3.18 0.66 -5.20
CA LEU A 39 -2.52 1.89 -5.58
C LEU A 39 -1.93 1.82 -6.99
N ILE A 40 -1.19 0.76 -7.31
CA ILE A 40 -0.61 0.56 -8.65
C ILE A 40 -1.71 0.34 -9.69
N GLU A 41 -2.75 -0.45 -9.35
CA GLU A 41 -3.93 -0.67 -10.21
C GLU A 41 -4.68 0.64 -10.52
N SER A 42 -4.63 1.62 -9.61
CA SER A 42 -5.24 2.94 -9.80
C SER A 42 -4.46 3.83 -10.78
N ILE A 43 -3.15 3.60 -10.96
CA ILE A 43 -2.35 4.29 -11.97
C ILE A 43 -2.64 3.69 -13.35
N TYR A 44 -2.56 2.36 -13.45
CA TYR A 44 -2.89 1.64 -14.67
C TYR A 44 -3.26 0.20 -14.37
N TRP A 45 -4.37 -0.25 -14.95
CA TRP A 45 -4.80 -1.63 -14.89
C TRP A 45 -5.51 -2.07 -16.16
N HIS A 46 -5.35 -3.34 -16.52
CA HIS A 46 -6.15 -4.02 -17.53
C HIS A 46 -6.42 -5.47 -17.10
N PRO A 47 -7.47 -6.15 -17.61
CA PRO A 47 -7.83 -7.52 -17.19
C PRO A 47 -6.75 -8.60 -17.41
N GLY A 48 -5.78 -8.34 -18.29
CA GLY A 48 -4.63 -9.22 -18.53
C GLY A 48 -3.40 -8.89 -17.66
N LEU A 49 -3.48 -7.85 -16.83
CA LEU A 49 -2.41 -7.44 -15.92
C LEU A 49 -2.69 -8.02 -14.54
N ARG A 50 -1.67 -8.62 -13.95
CA ARG A 50 -1.67 -8.97 -12.54
C ARG A 50 -0.47 -8.33 -11.88
N ILE A 51 -0.74 -7.40 -10.96
CA ILE A 51 0.29 -6.78 -10.14
C ILE A 51 0.60 -7.69 -8.96
N ILE A 52 1.89 -8.00 -8.81
CA ILE A 52 2.43 -8.77 -7.69
C ILE A 52 3.35 -7.83 -6.94
N ILE A 53 3.10 -7.66 -5.64
CA ILE A 53 3.93 -6.82 -4.78
C ILE A 53 5.05 -7.69 -4.23
N ASP A 54 6.28 -7.41 -4.65
CA ASP A 54 7.45 -8.17 -4.21
C ASP A 54 8.00 -7.65 -2.87
N ARG A 55 8.12 -6.33 -2.73
CA ARG A 55 8.76 -5.67 -1.59
C ARG A 55 8.11 -4.33 -1.27
N ILE A 56 8.07 -3.98 0.00
CA ILE A 56 7.64 -2.69 0.52
C ILE A 56 8.80 -2.11 1.34
N TYR A 57 9.22 -0.90 1.01
CA TYR A 57 10.26 -0.17 1.72
C TYR A 57 9.64 0.97 2.51
N LEU A 58 9.89 1.01 3.82
CA LEU A 58 9.41 2.07 4.69
C LEU A 58 10.44 3.21 4.71
N LEU A 59 10.06 4.38 4.21
CA LEU A 59 10.94 5.56 4.12
C LEU A 59 10.91 6.44 5.38
N LYS A 60 9.77 6.49 6.07
CA LYS A 60 9.57 7.22 7.34
C LYS A 60 8.93 6.30 8.36
N LYS A 61 9.34 6.38 9.62
CA LYS A 61 8.76 5.54 10.66
C LYS A 61 7.37 6.04 11.05
N PHE A 62 6.52 5.11 11.47
CA PHE A 62 5.21 5.42 12.00
C PHE A 62 5.34 6.10 13.37
N GLY A 63 4.69 7.25 13.54
CA GLY A 63 4.64 7.97 14.82
C GLY A 63 5.85 8.85 15.13
N GLU A 64 6.80 9.02 14.20
CA GLU A 64 7.82 10.07 14.28
C GLU A 64 7.33 11.31 13.53
N GLU A 65 7.32 12.47 14.19
CA GLU A 65 7.13 13.80 13.56
C GLU A 65 8.42 14.24 12.84
#